data_AF-A0A957SD56-F1
#
_entry.id   AF-A0A957SD56-F1
#
_cell.length_a   1.000
_cell.length_b   1.000
_cell.length_c   1.000
_cell.angle_alpha   90.00
_cell.angle_beta   90.00
_cell.angle_gamma   90.00
#
_symmetry.space_group_name_H-M   'P 1'
#
loop_
_entity.id
_entity.type
_entity.pdbx_description
1 polymer ?
#
loop_
_entity_poly.entity_id
_entity_poly.type
_entity_poly.pdbx_seq_one_letter_code
_entity_poly.pdbx_strand_id
1 'polypeptide(L)' 'MQEAERNGEKLGLGSAEILVRSNSGITYAAPDLIYHYIVEHQYQPPQEFIEAVKTAPLPFDPTQRTAL' A
#
# COMPACT_ATOMS: atom_id res chain seq x y z
N MET A 1 18.57 -6.16 4.34
CA MET A 1 17.69 -5.02 4.01
C MET A 1 16.76 -5.56 2.94
N GLN A 2 15.44 -5.46 3.10
CA GLN A 2 14.51 -6.01 2.11
C GLN A 2 14.31 -4.99 0.99
N GLU A 3 14.20 -5.46 -0.25
CA GLU A 3 14.12 -4.61 -1.44
C GLU A 3 12.89 -5.00 -2.29
N ALA A 4 12.29 -4.01 -2.95
CA ALA A 4 11.36 -4.22 -4.07
C ALA A 4 11.93 -3.56 -5.33
N GLU A 5 11.59 -4.10 -6.51
CA GLU A 5 11.89 -3.46 -7.79
C GLU A 5 10.62 -2.81 -8.35
N ARG A 6 10.70 -1.53 -8.72
CA ARG A 6 9.63 -0.80 -9.39
C ARG A 6 10.22 0.03 -10.51
N ASN A 7 9.77 -0.19 -11.75
CA ASN A 7 10.24 0.54 -12.93
C ASN A 7 11.77 0.52 -13.12
N GLY A 8 12.43 -0.58 -12.75
CA GLY A 8 13.89 -0.72 -12.79
C GLY A 8 14.64 -0.04 -11.64
N GLU A 9 13.92 0.58 -10.70
CA GLU A 9 14.50 1.16 -9.48
C GLU A 9 14.35 0.19 -8.31
N LYS A 10 15.43 0.06 -7.53
CA LYS A 10 15.42 -0.67 -6.27
C LYS A 10 14.97 0.24 -5.14
N LEU A 11 13.94 -0.20 -4.42
CA LEU A 11 13.36 0.50 -3.29
C LEU A 11 13.63 -0.32 -2.02
N GLY A 12 14.24 0.30 -1.02
CA GLY A 12 14.35 -0.30 0.31
C GLY A 12 12.98 -0.37 0.98
N LEU A 13 12.71 -1.48 1.67
CA LEU A 13 11.50 -1.71 2.45
C LEU A 13 11.81 -1.73 3.95
N GLY A 14 10.78 -1.44 4.76
CA GLY A 14 10.82 -1.52 6.23
C GLY A 14 10.97 -0.17 6.93
N SER A 15 10.83 0.94 6.21
CA SER A 15 10.96 2.30 6.75
C SER A 15 9.77 3.22 6.44
N ALA A 16 8.77 2.73 5.70
CA ALA A 16 7.59 3.50 5.32
C ALA A 16 6.28 2.80 5.75
N GLU A 17 5.20 3.57 5.75
CA GLU A 17 3.85 3.11 6.04
C GLU A 17 2.93 3.37 4.85
N ILE A 18 2.13 2.37 4.51
CA ILE A 18 1.07 2.41 3.49
C ILE A 18 -0.24 2.74 4.20
N LEU A 19 -0.84 3.85 3.81
CA LEU A 19 -2.16 4.28 4.27
C LEU A 19 -3.20 4.07 3.17
N VAL A 20 -4.27 3.36 3.49
CA VAL A 20 -5.34 3.02 2.53
C VAL A 20 -6.67 3.44 3.11
N ARG A 21 -7.35 4.37 2.42
CA ARG A 21 -8.70 4.82 2.81
C ARG A 21 -9.75 4.01 2.07
N SER A 22 -10.61 3.30 2.80
CA SER A 22 -11.75 2.60 2.23
C SER A 22 -12.91 3.54 1.92
N ASN A 23 -13.84 3.08 1.09
CA ASN A 23 -15.09 3.79 0.81
C ASN A 23 -16.00 3.95 2.04
N SER A 24 -15.82 3.13 3.08
CA SER A 24 -16.55 3.26 4.35
C SER A 24 -15.95 4.31 5.28
N GLY A 25 -14.87 4.99 4.87
CA GLY A 25 -14.19 6.01 5.67
C GLY A 25 -13.18 5.45 6.69
N ILE A 26 -12.98 4.13 6.73
CA ILE A 26 -11.95 3.50 7.56
C ILE A 26 -10.60 3.68 6.87
N THR A 27 -9.57 4.07 7.64
CA THR A 27 -8.20 4.11 7.16
C THR A 27 -7.42 2.94 7.73
N TYR A 28 -6.85 2.14 6.85
CA TYR A 28 -5.95 1.05 7.20
C TYR A 28 -4.51 1.52 7.10
N ALA A 29 -3.68 1.08 8.04
CA ALA A 29 -2.24 1.32 8.04
C ALA A 29 -1.51 -0.03 8.02
N ALA A 30 -0.49 -0.13 7.18
CA ALA A 30 0.41 -1.29 7.14
C ALA A 30 1.83 -0.83 6.81
N PRO A 31 2.89 -1.43 7.38
CA PRO A 31 4.24 -1.14 6.94
C PRO A 31 4.40 -1.51 5.46
N ASP A 32 5.26 -0.78 4.73
CA ASP A 32 5.62 -1.09 3.34
C ASP A 32 6.19 -2.53 3.19
N LEU A 33 6.73 -3.08 4.27
CA LEU A 33 7.18 -4.46 4.38
C LEU A 33 6.07 -5.50 4.17
N ILE A 34 4.78 -5.13 4.23
CA ILE A 34 3.66 -6.02 3.88
C ILE A 34 3.84 -6.62 2.47
N TYR A 35 4.41 -5.87 1.53
CA TYR A 35 4.72 -6.35 0.19
C TYR A 35 5.65 -7.57 0.22
N HIS A 36 6.71 -7.51 1.02
CA HIS A 36 7.66 -8.63 1.19
C HIS A 36 6.96 -9.87 1.77
N TYR A 37 6.10 -9.69 2.78
CA TYR A 37 5.34 -10.80 3.34
C TYR A 37 4.38 -11.44 2.34
N ILE A 38 3.73 -10.64 1.49
CA ILE A 38 2.82 -11.18 0.46
C ILE A 38 3.61 -11.98 -0.58
N VAL A 39 4.67 -11.38 -1.16
CA VAL A 39 5.37 -12.00 -2.29
C VAL A 39 6.24 -13.18 -1.85
N GLU A 40 7.02 -13.02 -0.78
CA GLU A 40 8.01 -14.02 -0.37
C GLU A 40 7.45 -15.06 0.60
N HIS A 41 6.44 -14.70 1.38
CA HIS A 41 5.89 -15.58 2.43
C HIS A 41 4.43 -15.96 2.19
N GLN A 42 3.85 -15.57 1.05
CA GLN A 42 2.47 -15.87 0.68
C GLN A 42 1.46 -15.44 1.76
N TYR A 43 1.80 -14.38 2.50
CA TYR A 43 0.90 -13.79 3.47
C TYR A 43 -0.34 -13.27 2.76
N GLN A 44 -1.51 -13.70 3.21
CA GLN A 44 -2.79 -13.18 2.76
C GLN A 44 -3.25 -12.09 3.72
N PRO A 45 -3.30 -10.81 3.29
CA PRO A 45 -3.85 -9.74 4.12
C PRO A 45 -5.34 -9.99 4.42
N PRO A 46 -5.89 -9.36 5.48
CA PRO A 46 -7.32 -9.40 5.75
C PRO A 46 -8.14 -8.94 4.56
N GLN A 47 -9.30 -9.58 4.32
CA GLN A 47 -10.12 -9.32 3.13
C GLN A 47 -10.54 -7.85 3.04
N GLU A 48 -10.89 -7.23 4.17
CA GLU A 48 -11.27 -5.82 4.24
C GLU A 48 -10.14 -4.87 3.83
N PHE A 49 -8.88 -5.23 4.11
CA PHE A 49 -7.71 -4.48 3.64
C PHE A 49 -7.55 -4.60 2.12
N ILE A 50 -7.70 -5.82 1.59
CA ILE A 50 -7.64 -6.08 0.15
C ILE A 50 -8.71 -5.27 -0.59
N GLU A 51 -9.94 -5.28 -0.09
CA GLU A 51 -11.04 -4.50 -0.69
C GLU A 51 -10.79 -2.99 -0.58
N ALA A 52 -10.23 -2.51 0.54
CA ALA A 52 -9.83 -1.11 0.65
C ALA A 52 -8.76 -0.74 -0.41
N VAL A 53 -7.73 -1.57 -0.61
CA VAL A 53 -6.68 -1.32 -1.63
C VAL A 53 -7.27 -1.28 -3.04
N LYS A 54 -8.20 -2.19 -3.37
CA LYS A 54 -8.83 -2.26 -4.69
C LYS A 54 -9.75 -1.09 -5.00
N THR A 55 -10.37 -0.51 -3.98
CA THR A 55 -11.38 0.55 -4.13
C THR A 55 -10.85 1.94 -3.83
N ALA A 56 -9.71 2.04 -3.16
CA ALA A 56 -9.06 3.32 -2.88
C ALA A 56 -8.73 4.07 -4.18
N PRO A 57 -8.88 5.40 -4.21
CA PRO A 57 -8.39 6.20 -5.32
C PRO A 57 -6.86 6.04 -5.43
N LEU A 58 -6.36 6.07 -6.66
CA LEU A 58 -4.91 6.02 -6.86
C LEU A 58 -4.27 7.26 -6.18
N PRO A 59 -3.14 7.09 -5.49
CA PRO A 59 -2.46 8.19 -4.78
C PRO A 59 -2.02 9.32 -5.73
N PHE A 60 -1.95 9.05 -7.04
CA PHE A 60 -1.79 10.05 -8.08
C PHE A 60 -3.01 10.02 -9.01
N ASP A 61 -4.12 10.59 -8.52
CA ASP A 61 -5.16 11.11 -9.40
C ASP A 61 -4.88 12.61 -9.62
N PRO A 62 -4.52 13.05 -10.84
CA PRO A 62 -4.32 14.47 -11.15
C PRO A 62 -5.53 15.35 -10.80
N THR A 63 -6.72 14.77 -10.72
CA THR A 63 -7.96 15.46 -10.35
C THR A 63 -8.19 15.56 -8.84
N GLN A 64 -7.40 14.86 -8.02
CA GLN A 64 -7.49 14.89 -6.55
C GLN A 64 -6.23 15.49 -5.93
N ARG A 65 -5.99 16.80 -6.15
CA ARG A 65 -5.12 17.58 -5.26
C ARG A 65 -5.92 17.99 -4.02
N THR A 66 -5.83 17.22 -2.95
CA THR A 66 -6.20 17.72 -1.64
C THR A 66 -5.12 18.71 -1.21
N ALA A 67 -5.49 20.00 -1.19
CA ALA A 67 -4.67 21.02 -0.54
C ALA A 67 -4.52 20.65 0.95
N LEU A 68 -3.27 20.52 1.40
CA LEU A 68 -2.92 20.61 2.82
C LEU A 68 -2.59 22.06 3.16
#